data_AF-A0A2I1M4I6-F1
#
_entry.id   AF-A0A2I1M4I6-F1
#
_cell.length_a   1.000
_cell.length_b   1.000
_cell.length_c   1.000
_cell.angle_alpha   90.00
_cell.angle_beta   90.00
_cell.angle_gamma   90.00
#
_symmetry.space_group_name_H-M   'P 1'
#
loop_
_entity.id
_entity.type
_entity.pdbx_description
1 polymer ?
#
loop_
_entity_poly.entity_id
_entity_poly.type
_entity_poly.pdbx_seq_one_letter_code
_entity_poly.pdbx_strand_id
1 'polypeptide(L)'
;MKQSLLDLLDRIHLEHPSIQKYHRARTIISRANAGCETIPEAVLLPIVDAAFTDPFETQFRIRIRAKGRDYYADFAVPYLQLLIEFDGRGKWVPPSKSFLTLGKSGHVGNTN
;
A
#
# COMPACT_ATOMS: atom_id res chain seq x y z
N MET A 1 11.40 -12.20 -6.73
CA MET A 1 10.12 -12.53 -7.40
C MET A 1 9.88 -11.68 -8.66
N LYS A 2 9.92 -10.33 -8.59
CA LYS A 2 9.78 -9.47 -9.78
C LYS A 2 10.87 -9.70 -10.83
N GLN A 3 12.14 -9.72 -10.42
CA GLN A 3 13.27 -9.93 -11.33
C GLN A 3 13.18 -11.30 -12.03
N SER A 4 12.93 -12.37 -11.28
CA SER A 4 12.75 -13.72 -11.85
C SER A 4 11.60 -13.81 -12.87
N LEU A 5 10.55 -12.99 -12.72
CA LEU A 5 9.44 -12.96 -13.68
C LEU A 5 9.81 -12.19 -14.96
N LEU A 6 10.59 -11.12 -14.84
CA LEU A 6 11.16 -10.41 -15.99
C LEU A 6 12.12 -11.32 -16.76
N ASP A 7 13.01 -12.03 -16.06
CA ASP A 7 13.98 -12.93 -16.67
C ASP A 7 13.28 -14.08 -17.43
N LEU A 8 12.19 -14.62 -16.86
CA LEU A 8 11.36 -15.62 -17.53
C LEU A 8 10.67 -15.06 -18.78
N LEU A 9 10.10 -13.85 -18.69
CA LEU A 9 9.45 -13.20 -19.83
C LEU A 9 10.45 -12.91 -20.96
N ASP A 10 11.65 -12.44 -20.61
CA ASP A 10 12.73 -12.16 -21.56
C ASP A 10 13.18 -13.46 -22.25
N ARG A 11 13.25 -14.60 -21.53
CA ARG A 11 13.52 -15.92 -22.12
C ARG A 11 12.44 -16.38 -23.11
N ILE A 12 11.17 -16.27 -22.72
CA ILE A 12 10.04 -16.65 -23.60
C ILE A 12 10.06 -15.82 -24.89
N HIS A 13 10.40 -14.54 -24.81
CA HIS A 13 10.51 -13.69 -26.00
C HIS A 13 11.66 -14.10 -26.92
N LEU A 14 12.79 -14.52 -26.35
CA LEU A 14 13.92 -15.05 -27.14
C LEU A 14 13.54 -16.36 -27.86
N GLU A 15 12.80 -17.26 -27.20
CA GLU A 15 12.33 -18.53 -27.78
C GLU A 15 11.19 -18.32 -28.79
N HIS A 16 10.37 -17.29 -28.60
CA HIS A 16 9.22 -16.97 -29.44
C HIS A 16 9.19 -15.47 -29.81
N PRO A 17 9.98 -15.01 -30.79
CA PRO A 17 10.08 -13.59 -31.13
C PRO A 17 8.76 -12.97 -31.60
N SER A 18 7.85 -13.77 -32.15
CA SER A 18 6.51 -13.35 -32.60
C SER A 18 5.48 -13.24 -31.48
N ILE A 19 5.85 -13.49 -30.22
CA ILE A 19 4.92 -13.40 -29.09
C ILE A 19 4.35 -11.98 -28.99
N GLN A 20 3.02 -11.90 -29.07
CA GLN A 20 2.34 -10.61 -29.02
C GLN A 20 2.40 -10.03 -27.61
N LYS A 21 2.39 -8.69 -27.52
CA LYS A 21 2.30 -7.93 -26.26
C LYS A 21 3.50 -8.09 -25.30
N TYR A 22 4.64 -8.63 -25.74
CA TYR A 22 5.87 -8.72 -24.93
C TYR A 22 6.21 -7.40 -24.22
N HIS A 23 6.36 -6.31 -24.98
CA HIS A 23 6.71 -5.00 -24.40
C HIS A 23 5.68 -4.50 -23.38
N ARG A 24 4.39 -4.80 -23.60
CA ARG A 24 3.33 -4.45 -22.66
C ARG A 24 3.44 -5.27 -21.37
N ALA A 25 3.63 -6.59 -21.48
CA ALA A 25 3.82 -7.46 -20.32
C ALA A 25 5.07 -7.08 -19.52
N ARG A 26 6.19 -6.80 -20.21
CA ARG A 26 7.43 -6.36 -19.59
C ARG A 26 7.26 -5.04 -18.86
N THR A 27 6.55 -4.09 -19.46
CA THR A 27 6.21 -2.81 -18.83
C THR A 27 5.38 -3.02 -17.57
N ILE A 28 4.31 -3.82 -17.64
CA ILE A 28 3.44 -4.11 -16.49
C ILE A 28 4.24 -4.73 -15.35
N ILE A 29 5.03 -5.78 -15.63
CA ILE A 29 5.83 -6.46 -14.60
C ILE A 29 6.90 -5.53 -14.04
N SER A 30 7.57 -4.75 -14.88
CA SER A 30 8.61 -3.79 -14.46
C SER A 30 8.07 -2.67 -13.58
N ARG A 31 6.78 -2.33 -13.71
CA ARG A 31 6.12 -1.30 -12.90
C ARG A 31 5.25 -1.85 -11.78
N ALA A 32 4.99 -3.15 -11.77
CA ALA A 32 4.31 -3.80 -10.66
C ALA A 32 5.08 -3.52 -9.36
N ASN A 33 4.36 -2.95 -8.40
CA ASN A 33 4.83 -2.70 -7.05
C ASN A 33 3.93 -3.53 -6.13
N ALA A 34 4.54 -4.33 -5.24
CA ALA A 34 3.80 -5.18 -4.31
C ALA A 34 2.91 -4.38 -3.36
N GLY A 35 3.14 -3.07 -3.27
CA GLY A 35 2.32 -2.17 -2.47
C GLY A 35 1.15 -1.51 -3.17
N CYS A 36 0.85 -1.89 -4.41
CA CYS A 36 -0.38 -1.51 -5.08
C CYS A 36 -1.34 -2.71 -5.10
N GLU A 37 -2.28 -2.74 -4.16
CA GLU A 37 -3.38 -3.71 -4.06
C GLU A 37 -4.54 -3.35 -5.01
N THR A 38 -4.64 -2.08 -5.42
CA THR A 38 -5.72 -1.59 -6.28
C THR A 38 -5.24 -0.85 -7.54
N ILE A 39 -6.09 -0.79 -8.57
CA ILE A 39 -5.82 -0.03 -9.81
C ILE A 39 -5.49 1.44 -9.52
N PRO A 40 -6.22 2.15 -8.61
CA PRO A 40 -5.86 3.52 -8.26
C PRO A 40 -4.47 3.68 -7.63
N GLU A 41 -4.05 2.79 -6.72
CA GLU A 41 -2.71 2.84 -6.13
C GLU A 41 -1.61 2.70 -7.20
N ALA A 42 -1.83 1.83 -8.20
CA ALA A 42 -0.91 1.67 -9.31
C ALA A 42 -0.82 2.93 -10.22
N VAL A 43 -1.89 3.71 -10.31
CA VAL A 43 -1.90 5.00 -11.02
C VAL A 43 -1.18 6.09 -10.21
N LEU A 44 -1.25 6.02 -8.88
CA LEU A 44 -0.62 7.00 -8.00
C LEU A 44 0.91 6.83 -7.92
N LEU A 45 1.40 5.60 -8.04
CA LEU A 45 2.83 5.27 -8.00
C LEU A 45 3.72 6.19 -8.89
N PRO A 46 3.45 6.40 -10.19
CA PRO A 46 4.26 7.31 -11.01
C PRO A 46 4.15 8.79 -10.62
N ILE A 47 3.05 9.21 -9.98
CA ILE A 47 2.90 10.59 -9.48
C ILE A 47 3.77 10.80 -8.25
N VAL A 48 3.75 9.83 -7.32
CA VAL A 48 4.59 9.82 -6.12
C VAL A 48 6.07 9.78 -6.51
N ASP A 49 6.45 8.90 -7.45
CA ASP A 49 7.80 8.78 -7.98
C ASP A 49 8.31 10.07 -8.63
N ALA A 50 7.44 10.82 -9.30
CA ALA A 50 7.79 12.13 -9.88
C ALA A 50 7.83 13.27 -8.85
N ALA A 51 7.07 13.18 -7.76
CA ALA A 51 6.93 14.24 -6.77
C ALA A 51 8.02 14.23 -5.69
N PHE A 52 8.60 13.07 -5.39
CA PHE A 52 9.61 12.91 -4.34
C PHE A 52 10.96 12.54 -4.94
N THR A 53 11.99 13.31 -4.62
CA THR A 53 13.36 13.11 -5.12
C THR A 53 14.11 12.02 -4.36
N ASP A 54 13.69 11.76 -3.12
CA ASP A 54 14.25 10.75 -2.23
C ASP A 54 13.36 9.50 -2.14
N PRO A 55 13.90 8.35 -1.68
CA PRO A 55 13.15 7.09 -1.64
C PRO A 55 11.88 7.19 -0.79
N PHE A 56 10.76 6.74 -1.38
CA PHE A 56 9.52 6.46 -0.67
C PHE A 56 9.35 4.94 -0.50
N GLU A 57 8.55 4.55 0.49
CA GLU A 57 8.23 3.16 0.78
C GLU A 57 6.76 2.89 0.48
N THR A 58 6.43 1.73 -0.10
CA THR A 58 5.05 1.29 -0.30
C THR A 58 4.67 0.27 0.77
N GLN A 59 3.38 0.24 1.17
CA GLN A 59 2.88 -0.62 2.26
C GLN A 59 3.70 -0.46 3.54
N PHE A 60 3.94 0.79 3.93
CA PHE A 60 4.76 1.10 5.08
C PHE A 60 4.07 0.68 6.37
N ARG A 61 4.72 -0.20 7.14
CA ARG A 61 4.15 -0.73 8.39
C ARG A 61 4.27 0.26 9.54
N ILE A 62 3.13 0.60 10.13
CA ILE A 62 3.00 1.44 11.31
C ILE A 62 2.64 0.55 12.50
N ARG A 63 3.58 0.40 13.44
CA ARG A 63 3.37 -0.35 14.69
C ARG A 63 2.81 0.55 15.79
N ILE A 64 1.52 0.41 16.11
CA ILE A 64 0.92 1.12 17.24
C ILE A 64 0.95 0.21 18.48
N ARG A 65 2.04 0.33 19.26
CA ARG A 65 2.29 -0.50 20.47
C ARG A 65 1.14 -0.47 21.48
N ALA A 66 0.45 0.67 21.61
CA ALA A 66 -0.63 0.85 22.58
C ALA A 66 -1.93 0.09 22.24
N LYS A 67 -2.10 -0.39 20.99
CA LYS A 67 -3.33 -1.06 20.55
C LYS A 67 -3.11 -2.48 20.01
N GLY A 68 -1.87 -2.96 20.00
CA GLY A 68 -1.52 -4.29 19.48
C GLY A 68 -1.92 -4.49 18.01
N ARG A 69 -2.06 -3.40 17.24
CA ARG A 69 -2.47 -3.44 15.83
C ARG A 69 -1.38 -2.86 14.96
N ASP A 70 -1.11 -3.56 13.86
CA ASP A 70 -0.27 -3.10 12.77
C ASP A 70 -1.17 -2.47 11.71
N TYR A 71 -0.80 -1.28 11.26
CA TYR A 71 -1.43 -0.58 10.15
C TYR A 71 -0.43 -0.50 9.00
N TYR A 72 -0.92 -0.37 7.77
CA TYR A 72 -0.10 -0.22 6.58
C TYR A 72 -0.58 1.02 5.85
N ALA A 73 0.35 1.89 5.47
CA ALA A 73 0.09 3.03 4.60
C ALA A 73 0.48 2.65 3.17
N ASP A 74 -0.38 2.95 2.19
CA ASP A 74 -0.10 2.67 0.77
C ASP A 74 1.26 3.23 0.33
N PHE A 75 1.56 4.48 0.72
CA PHE A 75 2.88 5.10 0.55
C PHE A 75 3.32 5.85 1.80
N ALA A 76 4.62 5.81 2.09
CA ALA A 76 5.26 6.64 3.10
C ALA A 76 6.49 7.35 2.51
N VAL A 77 6.67 8.60 2.92
CA VAL A 77 7.86 9.39 2.65
C VAL A 77 8.48 9.75 4.01
N PRO A 78 9.29 8.85 4.59
CA PRO A 78 9.66 8.94 6.00
C PRO A 78 10.41 10.22 6.36
N TYR A 79 11.27 10.73 5.47
CA TYR A 79 12.05 11.94 5.70
C TYR A 79 11.18 13.20 5.81
N LEU A 80 9.97 13.18 5.24
CA LEU A 80 8.98 14.26 5.36
C LEU A 80 7.94 14.00 6.45
N GLN A 81 7.99 12.84 7.11
CA GLN A 81 6.93 12.38 8.01
C GLN A 81 5.53 12.38 7.34
N LEU A 82 5.50 12.08 6.04
CA LEU A 82 4.28 12.07 5.23
C LEU A 82 3.83 10.64 4.95
N LEU A 83 2.54 10.38 5.17
CA LEU A 83 1.86 9.16 4.76
C LEU A 83 0.79 9.51 3.73
N ILE A 84 0.68 8.71 2.66
CA ILE A 84 -0.32 8.87 1.60
C ILE A 84 -1.14 7.58 1.56
N GLU A 85 -2.45 7.74 1.71
CA GLU A 85 -3.41 6.64 1.75
C GLU A 85 -4.47 6.85 0.67
N PHE A 86 -4.71 5.83 -0.14
CA PHE A 86 -5.81 5.79 -1.07
C PHE A 86 -7.05 5.24 -0.35
N ASP A 87 -7.93 6.13 0.09
CA ASP A 87 -9.19 5.72 0.69
C ASP A 87 -10.16 5.23 -0.38
N GLY A 88 -10.12 3.94 -0.68
CA GLY A 88 -11.09 3.31 -1.57
C GLY A 88 -12.51 3.42 -1.01
N ARG A 89 -13.51 3.63 -1.88
CA ARG A 89 -14.95 3.67 -1.51
C ARG A 89 -15.46 2.47 -0.68
N GLY A 90 -14.71 1.36 -0.63
CA GLY A 90 -15.02 0.16 0.16
C GLY A 90 -14.53 0.15 1.62
N LYS A 91 -13.70 1.12 2.05
CA LYS A 91 -13.31 1.25 3.47
C LYS A 91 -14.43 1.85 4.36
N TRP A 92 -15.55 2.26 3.75
CA TRP A 92 -16.80 2.60 4.44
C TRP A 92 -17.53 1.34 4.91
N VAL A 93 -16.94 0.60 5.84
CA VAL A 93 -17.77 -0.20 6.75
C VAL A 93 -18.56 0.84 7.56
N PRO A 94 -19.90 0.95 7.42
CA PRO A 94 -20.67 1.81 8.32
C PRO A 94 -20.30 1.39 9.74
N PRO A 95 -19.98 2.31 10.66
CA PRO A 95 -19.38 1.96 11.92
C PRO A 95 -20.24 0.89 12.59
N SER A 96 -19.75 -0.35 12.60
CA SER A 96 -20.37 -1.42 13.34
C SER A 96 -20.19 -1.04 14.80
N LYS A 97 -21.22 -0.42 15.38
CA LYS A 97 -21.54 -0.09 16.79
C LYS A 97 -20.55 -0.48 17.91
N SER A 98 -19.24 -0.34 17.72
CA SER A 98 -18.19 -0.80 18.62
C SER A 98 -17.24 0.32 19.02
N PHE A 99 -17.27 1.46 18.30
CA PHE A 99 -16.55 2.67 18.70
C PHE A 99 -17.24 3.48 19.80
N LEU A 100 -18.53 3.23 20.08
CA LEU A 100 -19.29 3.98 21.10
C LEU A 100 -19.23 3.38 22.52
N THR A 101 -18.58 2.23 22.72
CA THR A 101 -18.52 1.59 24.05
C THR A 101 -17.25 1.92 24.84
N LEU A 102 -16.30 2.68 24.29
CA LEU A 102 -15.07 3.08 24.99
C LEU A 102 -15.16 4.44 25.71
N GLY A 103 -16.36 5.04 25.79
CA GLY A 103 -16.59 6.37 26.37
C GLY A 103 -17.26 6.41 27.74
N LYS A 104 -17.51 5.27 28.41
CA LYS A 104 -18.08 5.25 29.77
C LYS A 104 -17.20 4.45 30.73
N SER A 105 -16.04 4.99 31.05
CA SER A 105 -15.40 4.73 32.34
C SER A 105 -15.10 6.08 32.98
N GLY A 106 -16.10 6.62 33.66
CA GLY A 106 -15.98 7.77 34.53
C GLY A 106 -15.89 7.28 35.96
N HIS A 107 -14.76 7.57 36.60
CA HIS A 107 -14.51 7.58 38.03
C HIS A 107 -15.77 7.74 38.92
N VAL A 108 -15.93 6.84 39.88
CA VAL A 108 -16.54 7.19 41.17
C VAL A 108 -15.47 6.94 42.22
N GLY A 109 -14.89 8.04 42.68
CA GLY A 109 -14.05 8.10 43.86
C GLY A 109 -14.87 7.88 45.13
N ASN A 110 -14.17 7.36 46.12
CA ASN A 110 -14.58 7.12 47.50
C ASN A 110 -15.03 8.39 48.23
N THR A 111 -16.12 8.33 49.01
CA THR A 111 -16.29 9.12 50.25
C THR A 111 -17.29 8.44 51.20
N ASN A 112 -16.79 8.13 52.41
CA ASN A 112 -17.44 7.81 53.70
C ASN A 112 -18.44 6.65 53.81
#